data_AF-A0A540WP34-F1
#
_entry.id   AF-A0A540WP34-F1
#
_cell.length_a   1.000
_cell.length_b   1.000
_cell.length_c   1.000
_cell.angle_alpha   90.00
_cell.angle_beta   90.00
_cell.angle_gamma   90.00
#
_symmetry.space_group_name_H-M   'P 1'
#
loop_
_entity.id
_entity.type
_entity.pdbx_description
1 polymer ?
#
loop_
_entity_poly.entity_id
_entity_poly.type
_entity_poly.pdbx_seq_one_letter_code
_entity_poly.pdbx_strand_id
1 'polypeptide(L)'
;MNRQTSRRRCLLGLTVIVLTTGCASYKSDMENLCHSVERSKARDLPIKEEDVLTIAASWAGERARSEDGLALLNAVAHVEPGSKGRVIRDAAKDAGVLNCPFADELEASVLADRAQRERKALMREQARSAKEPTAPTPAP
;
A
#
# COMPACT_ATOMS: atom_id res chain seq x y z
N MET A 1 74.29 -32.99 -6.64
CA MET A 1 73.58 -31.73 -6.32
C MET A 1 72.75 -31.32 -7.56
N ASN A 2 71.63 -30.60 -7.47
CA ASN A 2 70.92 -30.11 -6.27
C ASN A 2 69.39 -30.02 -6.45
N ARG A 3 68.70 -29.73 -5.34
CA ARG A 3 67.27 -29.41 -5.25
C ARG A 3 66.96 -27.97 -5.67
N GLN A 4 65.81 -27.70 -6.32
CA GLN A 4 64.70 -26.89 -5.76
C GLN A 4 63.57 -26.56 -6.78
N THR A 5 62.46 -27.29 -6.65
CA THR A 5 61.09 -26.74 -6.50
C THR A 5 60.69 -25.49 -7.30
N SER A 6 60.19 -25.68 -8.53
CA SER A 6 59.34 -24.66 -9.17
C SER A 6 57.94 -24.69 -8.55
N ARG A 7 57.58 -23.64 -7.80
CA ARG A 7 56.35 -23.58 -7.00
C ARG A 7 55.16 -23.10 -7.83
N ARG A 8 54.14 -23.96 -7.90
CA ARG A 8 52.70 -23.64 -7.83
C ARG A 8 52.34 -22.16 -8.05
N ARG A 9 51.98 -21.80 -9.28
CA ARG A 9 51.20 -20.60 -9.61
C ARG A 9 49.98 -20.95 -10.47
N CYS A 10 49.24 -21.98 -10.07
CA CYS A 10 47.81 -22.00 -10.37
C CYS A 10 47.20 -20.85 -9.58
N LEU A 11 47.00 -19.72 -10.27
CA LEU A 11 46.25 -18.59 -9.75
C LEU A 11 44.81 -19.07 -9.52
N LEU A 12 44.53 -19.39 -8.26
CA LEU A 12 43.17 -19.55 -7.74
C LEU A 12 42.49 -18.19 -7.82
N GLY A 13 42.00 -17.86 -9.01
CA GLY A 13 41.01 -16.82 -9.24
C GLY A 13 39.70 -17.25 -8.58
N LEU A 14 39.64 -17.11 -7.26
CA LEU A 14 38.45 -17.36 -6.47
C LEU A 14 37.45 -16.23 -6.76
N THR A 15 36.73 -16.35 -7.86
CA THR A 15 35.65 -15.43 -8.23
C THR A 15 34.54 -15.59 -7.22
N VAL A 16 34.57 -14.80 -6.14
CA VAL A 16 33.49 -14.70 -5.17
C VAL A 16 32.36 -13.91 -5.84
N ILE A 17 31.61 -14.60 -6.71
CA ILE A 17 30.31 -14.15 -7.15
C ILE A 17 29.40 -14.31 -5.93
N VAL A 18 29.33 -13.24 -5.12
CA VAL A 18 28.23 -13.09 -4.17
C VAL A 18 26.97 -12.89 -5.00
N LEU A 19 26.36 -14.01 -5.37
CA LEU A 19 24.96 -14.05 -5.75
C LEU A 19 24.18 -13.58 -4.52
N THR A 20 23.97 -12.27 -4.43
CA THR A 20 22.84 -11.72 -3.68
C THR A 20 21.57 -12.07 -4.44
N THR A 21 21.27 -13.37 -4.53
CA THR A 21 19.91 -13.87 -4.61
C THR A 21 19.24 -13.42 -3.32
N GLY A 22 18.79 -12.16 -3.33
CA GLY A 22 18.00 -11.61 -2.25
C GLY A 22 16.75 -12.47 -2.16
N CYS A 23 16.67 -13.32 -1.14
CA CYS A 23 15.45 -14.02 -0.81
C CYS A 23 14.35 -12.95 -0.74
N ALA A 24 13.31 -13.12 -1.56
CA ALA A 24 12.18 -12.21 -1.59
C ALA A 24 11.55 -12.18 -0.20
N SER A 25 11.92 -11.19 0.60
CA SER A 25 11.53 -11.15 2.00
C SER A 25 10.20 -10.44 2.12
N TYR A 26 9.29 -11.03 2.89
CA TYR A 26 8.01 -10.42 3.22
C TYR A 26 8.18 -9.00 3.79
N LYS A 27 9.24 -8.78 4.58
CA LYS A 27 9.66 -7.44 5.03
C LYS A 27 9.91 -6.45 3.89
N SER A 28 10.64 -6.85 2.83
CA SER A 28 10.90 -5.97 1.68
C SER A 28 9.60 -5.62 0.94
N ASP A 29 8.66 -6.56 0.83
CA ASP A 29 7.35 -6.30 0.24
C ASP A 29 6.53 -5.33 1.10
N MET A 30 6.57 -5.47 2.44
CA MET A 30 5.89 -4.54 3.35
C MET A 30 6.54 -3.15 3.36
N GLU A 31 7.87 -3.04 3.29
CA GLU A 31 8.56 -1.75 3.13
C GLU A 31 8.18 -1.07 1.81
N ASN A 32 8.04 -1.83 0.72
CA ASN A 32 7.55 -1.31 -0.57
C ASN A 32 6.10 -0.83 -0.47
N LEU A 33 5.21 -1.60 0.17
CA LEU A 33 3.81 -1.22 0.35
C LEU A 33 3.66 0.02 1.22
N CYS A 34 4.33 0.06 2.37
CA CYS A 34 4.24 1.15 3.34
C CYS A 34 4.79 2.49 2.83
N HIS A 35 5.82 2.46 1.98
CA HIS A 35 6.41 3.65 1.34
C HIS A 35 6.01 3.80 -0.15
N SER A 36 4.92 3.14 -0.56
CA SER A 36 4.52 3.07 -1.98
C SER A 36 4.22 4.43 -2.59
N VAL A 37 3.61 5.37 -1.86
CA VAL A 37 3.31 6.73 -2.34
C VAL A 37 4.58 7.48 -2.74
N GLU A 38 5.60 7.44 -1.89
CA GLU A 38 6.92 8.05 -2.12
C GLU A 38 7.67 7.32 -3.25
N ARG A 39 7.77 5.99 -3.18
CA ARG A 39 8.57 5.18 -4.11
C ARG A 39 7.98 5.07 -5.51
N SER A 40 6.65 5.18 -5.65
CA SER A 40 5.95 5.25 -6.94
C SER A 40 5.99 6.63 -7.59
N LYS A 41 6.25 7.69 -6.81
CA LYS A 41 6.09 9.09 -7.22
C LYS A 41 4.68 9.42 -7.71
N ALA A 42 3.65 8.75 -7.21
CA ALA A 42 2.26 8.98 -7.63
C ALA A 42 1.82 10.45 -7.50
N ARG A 43 2.35 11.17 -6.51
CA ARG A 43 2.10 12.62 -6.28
C ARG A 43 2.77 13.55 -7.32
N ASP A 44 3.76 13.08 -8.07
CA ASP A 44 4.42 13.83 -9.15
C ASP A 44 3.70 13.69 -10.50
N LEU A 45 2.71 12.78 -10.60
CA LEU A 45 1.96 12.53 -11.82
C LEU A 45 0.81 13.55 -11.99
N PRO A 46 0.41 13.87 -13.22
CA PRO A 46 -0.76 14.73 -13.50
C PRO A 46 -2.09 13.96 -13.31
N ILE A 47 -2.26 13.38 -12.13
CA ILE A 47 -3.45 12.64 -11.68
C ILE A 47 -4.16 13.45 -10.60
N LYS A 48 -5.31 12.96 -10.13
CA LYS A 48 -6.00 13.57 -9.01
C LYS A 48 -5.53 12.97 -7.69
N GLU A 49 -5.70 13.72 -6.60
CA GLU A 49 -5.33 13.29 -5.25
C GLU A 49 -6.08 12.00 -4.84
N GLU A 50 -7.34 11.83 -5.26
CA GLU A 50 -8.11 10.60 -4.99
C GLU A 50 -7.52 9.32 -5.65
N ASP A 51 -6.69 9.46 -6.69
CA ASP A 51 -6.09 8.35 -7.43
C ASP A 51 -4.73 7.92 -6.86
N VAL A 52 -4.07 8.78 -6.07
CA VAL A 52 -2.68 8.60 -5.58
C VAL A 52 -2.48 7.27 -4.86
N LEU A 53 -3.37 6.92 -3.91
CA LEU A 53 -3.28 5.68 -3.15
C LEU A 53 -3.53 4.43 -4.01
N THR A 54 -4.36 4.54 -5.06
CA THR A 54 -4.62 3.44 -6.00
C THR A 54 -3.39 3.15 -6.86
N ILE A 55 -2.73 4.19 -7.37
CA ILE A 55 -1.48 4.07 -8.13
C ILE A 55 -0.35 3.52 -7.25
N ALA A 56 -0.22 4.02 -6.02
CA ALA A 56 0.75 3.54 -5.05
C ALA A 56 0.55 2.05 -4.72
N ALA A 57 -0.70 1.63 -4.46
CA ALA A 57 -1.04 0.22 -4.24
C ALA A 57 -0.70 -0.68 -5.43
N SER A 58 -1.00 -0.24 -6.67
CA SER A 58 -0.66 -0.97 -7.89
C SER A 58 0.86 -1.14 -8.04
N TRP A 59 1.62 -0.06 -7.84
CA TRP A 59 3.09 -0.07 -7.89
C TRP A 59 3.71 -1.04 -6.88
N ALA A 60 3.12 -1.13 -5.68
CA ALA A 60 3.54 -2.07 -4.65
C ALA A 60 3.19 -3.52 -5.05
N GLY A 61 1.99 -3.74 -5.61
CA GLY A 61 1.56 -5.05 -6.09
C GLY A 61 2.44 -5.64 -7.19
N GLU A 62 2.83 -4.82 -8.17
CA GLU A 62 3.79 -5.21 -9.23
C GLU A 62 5.18 -5.58 -8.69
N ARG A 63 5.51 -5.12 -7.47
CA ARG A 63 6.81 -5.29 -6.81
C ARG A 63 6.84 -6.34 -5.71
N ALA A 64 5.69 -6.85 -5.27
CA ALA A 64 5.64 -7.97 -4.34
C ALA A 64 6.31 -9.21 -4.96
N ARG A 65 7.15 -9.90 -4.18
CA ARG A 65 7.91 -11.08 -4.64
C ARG A 65 7.83 -12.27 -3.69
N SER A 66 7.47 -12.06 -2.43
CA SER A 66 7.21 -13.13 -1.46
C SER A 66 5.80 -13.70 -1.63
N GLU A 67 5.63 -14.99 -1.33
CA GLU A 67 4.31 -15.65 -1.34
C GLU A 67 3.36 -14.98 -0.34
N ASP A 68 3.85 -14.66 0.86
CA ASP A 68 3.09 -13.96 1.91
C ASP A 68 2.66 -12.54 1.48
N GLY A 69 3.53 -11.80 0.78
CA GLY A 69 3.24 -10.47 0.27
C GLY A 69 2.15 -10.49 -0.80
N LEU A 70 2.23 -11.44 -1.73
CA LEU A 70 1.19 -11.68 -2.74
C LEU A 70 -0.12 -12.16 -2.10
N ALA A 71 -0.06 -13.03 -1.09
CA ALA A 71 -1.22 -13.50 -0.36
C ALA A 71 -1.93 -12.34 0.38
N LEU A 72 -1.18 -11.47 1.07
CA LEU A 72 -1.72 -10.30 1.74
C LEU A 72 -2.42 -9.36 0.76
N LEU A 73 -1.79 -9.02 -0.37
CA LEU A 73 -2.38 -8.11 -1.36
C LEU A 73 -3.70 -8.64 -1.93
N ASN A 74 -3.77 -9.95 -2.21
CA ASN A 74 -5.00 -10.62 -2.64
C ASN A 74 -6.07 -10.63 -1.53
N ALA A 75 -5.68 -10.84 -0.26
CA ALA A 75 -6.61 -10.81 0.87
C ALA A 75 -7.16 -9.40 1.13
N VAL A 76 -6.31 -8.36 1.10
CA VAL A 76 -6.66 -6.95 1.31
C VAL A 76 -7.68 -6.43 0.30
N ALA A 77 -7.75 -7.01 -0.92
CA ALA A 77 -8.82 -6.69 -1.86
C ALA A 77 -10.22 -6.95 -1.26
N HIS A 78 -10.36 -8.03 -0.49
CA HIS A 78 -11.62 -8.56 0.07
C HIS A 78 -11.94 -8.05 1.49
N VAL A 79 -11.00 -7.39 2.16
CA VAL A 79 -11.20 -6.77 3.49
C VAL A 79 -12.17 -5.58 3.37
N GLU A 80 -13.00 -5.34 4.39
CA GLU A 80 -13.86 -4.15 4.46
C GLU A 80 -13.01 -2.86 4.33
N PRO A 81 -13.39 -1.85 3.51
CA PRO A 81 -12.62 -0.61 3.34
C PRO A 81 -12.15 0.05 4.64
N GLY A 82 -13.02 0.14 5.66
CA GLY A 82 -12.68 0.72 6.97
C GLY A 82 -11.64 -0.06 7.78
N SER A 83 -11.42 -1.33 7.43
CA SER A 83 -10.48 -2.22 8.11
C SER A 83 -9.15 -2.39 7.35
N LYS A 84 -9.06 -1.98 6.07
CA LYS A 84 -7.86 -2.21 5.23
C LYS A 84 -6.58 -1.58 5.80
N GLY A 85 -6.65 -0.32 6.24
CA GLY A 85 -5.50 0.37 6.84
C GLY A 85 -4.94 -0.40 8.04
N ARG A 86 -5.81 -0.82 8.97
CA ARG A 86 -5.41 -1.64 10.12
C ARG A 86 -4.76 -2.97 9.72
N VAL A 87 -5.38 -3.73 8.81
CA VAL A 87 -4.83 -5.03 8.37
C VAL A 87 -3.43 -4.86 7.76
N ILE A 88 -3.22 -3.85 6.92
CA ILE A 88 -1.90 -3.57 6.33
C ILE A 88 -0.90 -3.13 7.41
N ARG A 89 -1.32 -2.27 8.34
CA ARG A 89 -0.48 -1.77 9.44
C ARG A 89 -0.01 -2.89 10.36
N ASP A 90 -0.88 -3.85 10.68
CA ASP A 90 -0.54 -4.96 11.56
C ASP A 90 0.33 -6.00 10.82
N ALA A 91 0.02 -6.31 9.56
CA ALA A 91 0.88 -7.11 8.68
C ALA A 91 2.31 -6.52 8.51
N ALA A 92 2.42 -5.19 8.42
CA ALA A 92 3.70 -4.49 8.37
C ALA A 92 4.51 -4.66 9.67
N LYS A 93 3.86 -4.55 10.84
CA LYS A 93 4.51 -4.78 12.14
C LYS A 93 5.01 -6.22 12.28
N ASP A 94 4.21 -7.20 11.87
CA ASP A 94 4.57 -8.62 11.90
C ASP A 94 5.79 -8.91 11.00
N ALA A 95 5.90 -8.18 9.87
CA ALA A 95 7.08 -8.20 9.00
C ALA A 95 8.29 -7.41 9.55
N GLY A 96 8.19 -6.76 10.72
CA GLY A 96 9.24 -5.94 11.32
C GLY A 96 9.40 -4.56 10.67
N VAL A 97 8.33 -3.99 10.13
CA VAL A 97 8.24 -2.61 9.59
C VAL A 97 7.43 -1.76 10.58
N LEU A 98 8.10 -0.83 11.27
CA LEU A 98 7.53 -0.11 12.43
C LEU A 98 6.49 0.95 12.04
N ASN A 99 6.66 1.61 10.89
CA ASN A 99 5.83 2.72 10.43
C ASN A 99 5.26 2.37 9.05
N CYS A 100 3.97 2.65 8.83
CA CYS A 100 3.34 2.36 7.54
C CYS A 100 2.49 3.55 7.04
N PRO A 101 3.11 4.62 6.51
CA PRO A 101 2.41 5.81 6.05
C PRO A 101 1.25 5.53 5.08
N PHE A 102 1.42 4.58 4.16
CA PHE A 102 0.36 4.14 3.25
C PHE A 102 -0.91 3.67 3.99
N ALA A 103 -0.76 2.95 5.12
CA ALA A 103 -1.89 2.48 5.92
C ALA A 103 -2.61 3.63 6.65
N ASP A 104 -1.85 4.64 7.11
CA ASP A 104 -2.37 5.86 7.73
C ASP A 104 -3.15 6.72 6.72
N GLU A 105 -2.56 6.99 5.54
CA GLU A 105 -3.22 7.72 4.46
C GLU A 105 -4.48 6.99 3.97
N LEU A 106 -4.44 5.66 3.87
CA LEU A 106 -5.61 4.84 3.51
C LEU A 106 -6.73 4.96 4.55
N GLU A 107 -6.44 4.80 5.84
CA GLU A 107 -7.43 4.91 6.91
C GLU A 107 -8.05 6.32 6.97
N ALA A 108 -7.23 7.37 6.79
CA ALA A 108 -7.71 8.75 6.68
C ALA A 108 -8.61 8.97 5.43
N SER A 109 -8.25 8.41 4.28
CA SER A 109 -9.04 8.55 3.04
C SER A 109 -10.43 7.93 3.16
N VAL A 110 -10.55 6.76 3.82
CA VAL A 110 -11.83 6.06 4.02
C VAL A 110 -12.72 6.82 5.01
N LEU A 111 -12.14 7.39 6.07
CA LEU A 111 -12.86 8.27 7.00
C LEU A 111 -13.37 9.55 6.30
N ALA A 112 -12.58 10.14 5.42
CA ALA A 112 -12.96 11.32 4.65
C ALA A 112 -14.12 11.05 3.68
N ASP A 113 -14.05 9.96 2.90
CA ASP A 113 -15.15 9.53 2.01
C ASP A 113 -16.43 9.22 2.80
N ARG A 114 -16.32 8.51 3.94
CA ARG A 114 -17.47 8.26 4.81
C ARG A 114 -18.13 9.56 5.28
N ALA A 115 -17.35 10.51 5.80
CA ALA A 115 -17.87 11.81 6.25
C ALA A 115 -18.50 12.61 5.09
N GLN A 116 -17.95 12.51 3.87
CA GLN A 116 -18.52 13.14 2.68
C GLN A 116 -19.86 12.51 2.27
N ARG A 117 -19.99 11.17 2.34
CA ARG A 117 -21.24 10.45 2.07
C ARG A 117 -22.33 10.81 3.08
N GLU A 118 -22.00 10.85 4.36
CA GLU A 118 -22.92 11.23 5.45
C GLU A 118 -23.41 12.68 5.26
N ARG A 119 -22.51 13.64 5.00
CA ARG A 119 -22.89 15.03 4.66
C ARG A 119 -23.79 15.12 3.42
N LYS A 120 -23.49 14.33 2.38
CA LYS A 120 -24.30 14.29 1.14
C LYS A 120 -25.68 13.68 1.36
N ALA A 121 -25.83 12.75 2.30
CA ALA A 121 -27.14 12.21 2.70
C ALA A 121 -27.97 13.27 3.44
N LEU A 122 -27.41 13.94 4.45
CA LEU A 122 -28.08 15.00 5.20
C LEU A 122 -28.54 16.16 4.30
N MET A 123 -27.69 16.61 3.37
CA MET A 123 -28.06 17.67 2.40
C MET A 123 -29.21 17.23 1.48
N ARG A 124 -29.31 15.95 1.11
CA ARG A 124 -30.42 15.41 0.31
C ARG A 124 -31.72 15.32 1.10
N GLU A 125 -31.63 14.98 2.38
CA GLU A 125 -32.78 14.93 3.28
C GLU A 125 -33.36 16.33 3.54
N GLN A 126 -32.51 17.31 3.87
CA GLN A 126 -32.91 18.72 4.00
C GLN A 126 -33.54 19.25 2.71
N ALA A 127 -32.97 18.95 1.54
CA ALA A 127 -33.52 19.34 0.24
C ALA A 127 -34.84 18.63 -0.11
N ARG A 128 -35.16 17.50 0.54
CA ARG A 128 -36.44 16.81 0.42
C ARG A 128 -37.49 17.48 1.33
N SER A 129 -37.18 17.70 2.61
CA SER A 129 -38.08 18.38 3.55
C SER A 129 -38.44 19.79 3.10
N ALA A 130 -37.49 20.54 2.53
CA ALA A 130 -37.74 21.88 1.97
C ALA A 130 -38.63 21.89 0.71
N LYS A 131 -38.93 20.73 0.11
CA LYS A 131 -39.81 20.57 -1.05
C LYS A 131 -41.18 19.99 -0.71
N GLU A 132 -41.42 19.61 0.54
CA GLU A 132 -42.71 19.08 0.95
C GLU A 132 -43.71 20.26 1.04
N PRO A 133 -44.74 20.32 0.17
CA PRO A 133 -45.63 21.46 0.16
C PRO A 133 -46.46 21.45 1.44
N THR A 134 -46.48 22.57 2.18
CA THR A 134 -47.50 22.80 3.20
C THR A 134 -48.86 22.60 2.55
N ALA A 135 -49.56 21.54 2.93
CA ALA A 135 -50.87 21.23 2.39
C ALA A 135 -51.78 22.46 2.58
N PRO A 136 -52.54 22.88 1.55
CA PRO A 136 -53.39 24.05 1.69
C PRO A 136 -54.40 23.80 2.80
N THR A 137 -54.36 24.65 3.82
CA THR A 137 -55.36 24.65 4.91
C THR A 137 -56.75 24.68 4.28
N PRO A 138 -57.64 23.72 4.57
CA PRO A 138 -58.99 23.75 4.04
C PRO A 138 -59.68 25.04 4.50
N ALA A 139 -60.20 25.80 3.54
CA ALA A 139 -61.00 26.99 3.83
C ALA A 139 -62.32 26.56 4.53
N PRO A 140 -62.87 27.42 5.41
CA PRO A 140 -64.11 27.14 6.15
C PRO A 140 -65.36 27.12 5.25
#